data_AF-A0A7W0WWV6-F1
#
_entry.id   AF-A0A7W0WWV6-F1
#
_cell.length_a   1.000
_cell.length_b   1.000
_cell.length_c   1.000
_cell.angle_alpha   90.00
_cell.angle_beta   90.00
_cell.angle_gamma   90.00
#
_symmetry.space_group_name_H-M   'P 1'
#
loop_
_entity.id
_entity.type
_entity.pdbx_description
1 polymer ?
#
loop_
_entity_poly.entity_id
_entity_poly.type
_entity_poly.pdbx_seq_one_letter_code
_entity_poly.pdbx_strand_id
1 'polypeptide(L)'
;TLSLEPAGDPRTLDALNTPKGKPSKAKPVAPQTLTKALATVRYELDFLYRVNFSNTMNMIDAMRGGALPTQLIFGLSAMKVHGYEVVSLHYFKLDEQGVIAYLAEADVKNAPAVGVGKADSRNRIFANAELRFRKPGGRIQIYRHIQVNLDDLHLKKDPRVLRHLEAKGPIAGMTKAASYLLSWESFKTMREYMIKNVVWMISDATGIGPKWGKPAGFEYETYGQFTGPHIGAGNQISKNWEEEFKSQPKRQIPFRFGYYDKKGANHLVIMRKKA
;
A
#
# COMPACT_ATOMS: atom_id res chain seq x y z
N THR A 1 -1.12 -2.97 -5.40
CA THR A 1 -1.09 -2.54 -4.00
C THR A 1 -2.40 -1.88 -3.67
N LEU A 2 -2.83 -2.04 -2.42
CA LEU A 2 -4.00 -1.37 -1.85
C LEU A 2 -3.49 -0.53 -0.66
N SER A 3 -3.82 0.75 -0.57
CA SER A 3 -3.53 1.57 0.62
C SER A 3 -4.53 2.71 0.77
N LEU A 4 -4.45 3.46 1.88
CA LEU A 4 -5.35 4.60 2.13
C LEU A 4 -4.90 5.87 1.40
N GLU A 5 -3.66 5.90 0.94
CA GLU A 5 -3.01 7.03 0.29
C GLU A 5 -3.30 6.99 -1.20
N PRO A 6 -3.59 8.13 -1.85
CA PRO A 6 -3.78 8.18 -3.29
C PRO A 6 -2.44 8.03 -4.01
N ALA A 7 -2.45 7.56 -5.26
CA ALA A 7 -1.29 7.65 -6.16
C ALA A 7 -0.78 9.11 -6.25
N GLY A 8 -1.73 10.06 -6.34
CA GLY A 8 -1.49 11.50 -6.26
C GLY A 8 -1.55 12.20 -7.61
N ASP A 9 -1.86 13.49 -7.59
CA ASP A 9 -1.99 14.34 -8.78
C ASP A 9 -0.60 14.77 -9.31
N PRO A 10 -0.20 14.39 -10.53
CA PRO A 10 1.12 14.71 -11.06
C PRO A 10 1.22 16.16 -11.57
N ARG A 11 0.07 16.83 -11.80
CA ARG A 11 0.00 18.22 -12.28
C ARG A 11 0.56 19.22 -11.26
N THR A 12 0.73 18.81 -10.01
CA THR A 12 1.33 19.65 -8.97
C THR A 12 2.80 19.98 -9.25
N LEU A 13 3.51 19.14 -10.03
CA LEU A 13 4.90 19.37 -10.38
C LEU A 13 5.10 20.68 -11.15
N ASP A 14 4.20 20.97 -12.10
CA ASP A 14 4.25 22.19 -12.92
C ASP A 14 4.06 23.44 -12.05
N ALA A 15 3.20 23.36 -11.02
CA ALA A 15 2.97 24.47 -10.10
C ALA A 15 4.17 24.73 -9.17
N LEU A 16 4.90 23.67 -8.78
CA LEU A 16 6.09 23.78 -7.91
C LEU A 16 7.34 24.34 -8.64
N ASN A 17 7.35 24.26 -9.97
CA ASN A 17 8.43 24.75 -10.83
C ASN A 17 8.32 26.22 -11.22
N THR A 18 7.23 26.92 -10.87
CA THR A 18 7.09 28.34 -11.17
C THR A 18 7.78 29.21 -10.11
N PRO A 19 8.84 29.97 -10.45
CA PRO A 19 9.37 30.99 -9.54
C PRO A 19 8.33 32.12 -9.49
N LYS A 20 7.57 32.22 -8.39
CA LYS A 20 6.60 33.30 -8.13
C LYS A 20 5.68 33.61 -9.34
N GLY A 21 4.85 32.66 -9.75
CA GLY A 21 3.76 32.90 -10.72
C GLY A 21 2.46 33.36 -10.04
N LYS A 22 1.72 34.29 -10.68
CA LYS A 22 0.57 35.09 -10.18
C LYS A 22 -0.33 34.45 -9.10
N PRO A 23 -0.79 35.23 -8.10
CA PRO A 23 -1.70 34.74 -7.07
C PRO A 23 -3.01 34.22 -7.69
N SER A 24 -3.29 32.95 -7.47
CA SER A 24 -4.63 32.39 -7.63
C SER A 24 -5.60 33.11 -6.67
N LYS A 25 -6.84 33.33 -7.10
CA LYS A 25 -7.91 33.89 -6.26
C LYS A 25 -8.32 32.97 -5.10
N ALA A 26 -7.77 31.75 -5.02
CA ALA A 26 -7.90 30.87 -3.87
C ALA A 26 -6.89 31.27 -2.78
N LYS A 27 -7.29 31.22 -1.50
CA LYS A 27 -6.40 31.51 -0.36
C LYS A 27 -5.04 30.82 -0.57
N PRO A 28 -3.92 31.58 -0.61
CA PRO A 28 -2.62 31.01 -0.92
C PRO A 28 -2.22 30.03 0.18
N VAL A 29 -2.12 28.75 -0.17
CA VAL A 29 -1.36 27.78 0.61
C VAL A 29 0.11 28.21 0.49
N ALA A 30 0.83 28.31 1.60
CA ALA A 30 2.22 28.74 1.59
C ALA A 30 3.02 27.93 0.55
N PRO A 31 3.79 28.58 -0.35
CA PRO A 31 4.47 27.89 -1.43
C PRO A 31 5.51 26.93 -0.84
N GLN A 32 5.23 25.62 -0.90
CA GLN A 32 6.30 24.63 -0.85
C GLN A 32 7.09 24.79 -2.15
N THR A 33 8.40 24.99 -2.05
CA THR A 33 9.26 24.92 -3.22
C THR A 33 9.45 23.46 -3.63
N LEU A 34 9.75 23.18 -4.90
CA LEU A 34 10.10 21.84 -5.35
C LEU A 34 11.19 21.21 -4.44
N THR A 35 12.19 22.00 -4.03
CA THR A 35 13.25 21.56 -3.11
C THR A 35 12.69 21.03 -1.78
N LYS A 36 11.75 21.75 -1.15
CA LYS A 36 11.15 21.31 0.12
C LYS A 36 10.31 20.05 -0.08
N ALA A 37 9.50 20.01 -1.13
CA ALA A 37 8.68 18.84 -1.43
C ALA A 37 9.54 17.59 -1.70
N LEU A 38 10.64 17.73 -2.45
CA LEU A 38 11.61 16.65 -2.67
C LEU A 38 12.31 16.21 -1.39
N ALA A 39 12.65 17.15 -0.50
CA ALA A 39 13.26 16.81 0.80
C ALA A 39 12.32 15.95 1.66
N THR A 40 11.02 16.28 1.70
CA THR A 40 10.01 15.45 2.37
C THR A 40 9.93 14.07 1.76
N VAL A 41 9.81 13.96 0.42
CA VAL A 41 9.76 12.65 -0.26
C VAL A 41 11.03 11.82 0.02
N ARG A 42 12.21 12.45 0.00
CA ARG A 42 13.48 11.80 0.30
C ARG A 42 13.52 11.25 1.72
N TYR A 43 13.11 12.06 2.70
CA TYR A 43 13.05 11.62 4.10
C TYR A 43 12.16 10.37 4.24
N GLU A 44 10.99 10.35 3.59
CA GLU A 44 10.09 9.21 3.68
C GLU A 44 10.60 7.96 2.95
N LEU A 45 11.28 8.12 1.82
CA LEU A 45 11.96 7.00 1.15
C LEU A 45 13.07 6.44 2.03
N ASP A 46 13.94 7.28 2.59
CA ASP A 46 15.04 6.88 3.46
C ASP A 46 14.50 6.16 4.71
N PHE A 47 13.40 6.67 5.30
CA PHE A 47 12.72 6.02 6.40
C PHE A 47 12.18 4.64 6.00
N LEU A 48 11.39 4.55 4.91
CA LEU A 48 10.81 3.30 4.45
C LEU A 48 11.88 2.23 4.17
N TYR A 49 12.98 2.59 3.50
CA TYR A 49 14.07 1.65 3.22
C TYR A 49 14.83 1.22 4.47
N ARG A 50 14.96 2.12 5.47
CA ARG A 50 15.66 1.82 6.73
C ARG A 50 14.83 0.94 7.66
N VAL A 51 13.53 1.21 7.80
CA VAL A 51 12.68 0.53 8.80
C VAL A 51 11.73 -0.53 8.22
N ASN A 52 11.51 -0.53 6.90
CA ASN A 52 10.68 -1.50 6.16
C ASN A 52 9.17 -1.49 6.51
N PHE A 53 8.69 -0.40 7.11
CA PHE A 53 7.29 -0.08 7.28
C PHE A 53 7.09 1.45 7.24
N SER A 54 5.86 1.90 7.03
CA SER A 54 5.52 3.33 7.04
C SER A 54 4.95 3.76 8.39
N ASN A 55 5.22 5.01 8.79
CA ASN A 55 4.55 5.63 9.93
C ASN A 55 3.28 6.37 9.45
N THR A 56 2.14 6.15 10.12
CA THR A 56 0.85 6.74 9.71
C THR A 56 0.88 8.26 9.61
N MET A 57 1.51 8.96 10.56
CA MET A 57 1.58 10.43 10.54
C MET A 57 2.35 10.92 9.32
N ASN A 58 3.49 10.29 9.05
CA ASN A 58 4.29 10.56 7.87
C ASN A 58 3.51 10.31 6.57
N MET A 59 2.72 9.23 6.49
CA MET A 59 1.89 8.94 5.31
C MET A 59 0.81 9.99 5.10
N ILE A 60 0.17 10.47 6.17
CA ILE A 60 -0.81 11.56 6.08
C ILE A 60 -0.15 12.82 5.53
N ASP A 61 0.97 13.24 6.12
CA ASP A 61 1.61 14.50 5.75
C ASP A 61 2.26 14.45 4.37
N ALA A 62 2.98 13.37 4.05
CA ALA A 62 3.76 13.28 2.82
C ALA A 62 2.96 12.70 1.63
N MET A 63 2.00 11.79 1.85
CA MET A 63 1.31 11.11 0.76
C MET A 63 -0.13 11.60 0.54
N ARG A 64 -0.86 11.97 1.59
CA ARG A 64 -2.21 12.53 1.45
C ARG A 64 -2.17 14.05 1.30
N GLY A 65 -1.48 14.71 2.23
CA GLY A 65 -1.31 16.16 2.32
C GLY A 65 -0.20 16.74 1.42
N GLY A 66 0.71 15.87 0.95
CA GLY A 66 1.91 16.28 0.24
C GLY A 66 1.66 17.06 -1.06
N ALA A 67 2.62 17.91 -1.41
CA ALA A 67 2.59 18.64 -2.67
C ALA A 67 2.92 17.76 -3.89
N LEU A 68 3.73 16.71 -3.69
CA LEU A 68 4.09 15.75 -4.73
C LEU A 68 3.25 14.46 -4.62
N PRO A 69 3.06 13.70 -5.72
CA PRO A 69 2.37 12.41 -5.72
C PRO A 69 3.29 11.33 -5.10
N THR A 70 3.53 11.41 -3.79
CA THR A 70 4.56 10.63 -3.09
C THR A 70 4.39 9.12 -3.24
N GLN A 71 3.15 8.62 -3.22
CA GLN A 71 2.88 7.20 -3.40
C GLN A 71 3.25 6.70 -4.81
N LEU A 72 2.99 7.51 -5.85
CA LEU A 72 3.48 7.24 -7.20
C LEU A 72 5.01 7.29 -7.25
N ILE A 73 5.62 8.30 -6.63
CA ILE A 73 7.08 8.46 -6.59
C ILE A 73 7.74 7.24 -5.94
N PHE A 74 7.18 6.67 -4.88
CA PHE A 74 7.70 5.44 -4.26
C PHE A 74 7.78 4.28 -5.24
N GLY A 75 6.72 4.06 -6.02
CA GLY A 75 6.69 3.04 -7.08
C GLY A 75 7.74 3.30 -8.15
N LEU A 76 7.85 4.56 -8.61
CA LEU A 76 8.82 4.96 -9.64
C LEU A 76 10.27 4.83 -9.15
N SER A 77 10.56 5.21 -7.91
CA SER A 77 11.88 5.05 -7.29
C SER A 77 12.28 3.57 -7.20
N ALA A 78 11.37 2.69 -6.78
CA ALA A 78 11.63 1.25 -6.75
C ALA A 78 11.92 0.70 -8.15
N MET A 79 11.12 1.09 -9.16
CA MET A 79 11.36 0.69 -10.56
C MET A 79 12.76 1.13 -11.03
N LYS A 80 13.14 2.38 -10.74
CA LYS A 80 14.45 2.92 -11.12
C LYS A 80 15.60 2.18 -10.43
N VAL A 81 15.51 1.96 -9.11
CA VAL A 81 16.52 1.23 -8.32
C VAL A 81 16.72 -0.19 -8.86
N HIS A 82 15.63 -0.86 -9.22
CA HIS A 82 15.69 -2.20 -9.79
C HIS A 82 15.93 -2.23 -11.30
N GLY A 83 16.30 -1.12 -11.95
CA GLY A 83 16.67 -1.07 -13.37
C GLY A 83 15.52 -1.41 -14.33
N TYR A 84 14.30 -1.00 -13.97
CA TYR A 84 13.14 -1.06 -14.85
C TYR A 84 12.92 0.28 -15.56
N GLU A 85 12.37 0.21 -16.75
CA GLU A 85 11.90 1.34 -17.54
C GLU A 85 10.38 1.44 -17.44
N VAL A 86 9.87 2.66 -17.27
CA VAL A 86 8.43 2.94 -17.32
C VAL A 86 8.00 3.06 -18.77
N VAL A 87 6.93 2.35 -19.13
CA VAL A 87 6.34 2.33 -20.47
C VAL A 87 5.14 3.27 -20.53
N SER A 88 4.25 3.19 -19.54
CA SER A 88 3.11 4.10 -19.45
C SER A 88 2.59 4.25 -18.03
N LEU A 89 1.90 5.36 -17.78
CA LEU A 89 1.13 5.64 -16.57
C LEU A 89 -0.30 5.97 -16.99
N HIS A 90 -1.27 5.24 -16.44
CA HIS A 90 -2.69 5.55 -16.62
C HIS A 90 -3.36 5.65 -15.26
N TYR A 91 -4.11 6.72 -15.04
CA TYR A 91 -5.02 6.81 -13.90
C TYR A 91 -6.34 6.13 -14.23
N PHE A 92 -6.99 5.56 -13.21
CA PHE A 92 -8.26 4.87 -13.40
C PHE A 92 -9.19 4.98 -12.19
N LYS A 93 -10.47 4.69 -12.45
CA LYS A 93 -11.48 4.38 -11.45
C LYS A 93 -11.93 2.94 -11.60
N LEU A 94 -12.48 2.37 -10.53
CA LEU A 94 -13.26 1.15 -10.63
C LEU A 94 -14.71 1.56 -10.93
N ASP A 95 -15.28 0.99 -11.98
CA ASP A 95 -16.71 1.13 -12.25
C ASP A 95 -17.55 0.34 -11.25
N GLU A 96 -18.88 0.40 -11.40
CA GLU A 96 -19.79 -0.30 -10.51
C GLU A 96 -19.58 -1.81 -10.51
N GLN A 97 -19.01 -2.41 -11.54
CA GLN A 97 -18.73 -3.83 -11.64
C GLN A 97 -17.33 -4.20 -11.12
N GLY A 98 -16.52 -3.22 -10.70
CA GLY A 98 -15.14 -3.43 -10.28
C GLY A 98 -14.16 -3.57 -11.45
N VAL A 99 -14.59 -3.22 -12.66
CA VAL A 99 -13.75 -3.19 -13.86
C VAL A 99 -13.00 -1.86 -13.92
N ILE A 100 -11.81 -1.91 -14.51
CA ILE A 100 -10.96 -0.72 -14.67
C ILE A 100 -11.55 0.17 -15.76
N ALA A 101 -11.90 1.40 -15.37
CA ALA A 101 -12.23 2.48 -16.29
C ALA A 101 -11.12 3.54 -16.22
N TYR A 102 -10.29 3.63 -17.26
CA TYR A 102 -9.24 4.64 -17.34
C TYR A 102 -9.83 6.04 -17.41
N LEU A 103 -9.14 7.02 -16.83
CA LEU A 103 -9.57 8.41 -16.90
C LEU A 103 -9.49 8.93 -18.34
N ALA A 104 -10.57 9.58 -18.78
CA ALA A 104 -10.63 10.30 -20.03
C ALA A 104 -10.19 11.76 -19.84
N GLU A 105 -9.98 12.48 -20.94
CA GLU A 105 -9.62 13.90 -20.93
C GLU A 105 -10.65 14.75 -20.16
N ALA A 106 -11.94 14.41 -20.27
CA ALA A 106 -13.01 15.06 -19.53
C ALA A 106 -12.88 14.89 -18.01
N ASP A 107 -12.46 13.71 -17.51
CA ASP A 107 -12.23 13.49 -16.08
C ASP A 107 -11.09 14.42 -15.57
N VAL A 108 -10.03 14.59 -16.37
CA VAL A 108 -8.89 15.45 -16.02
C VAL A 108 -9.26 16.93 -16.04
N LYS A 109 -10.07 17.37 -17.02
CA LYS A 109 -10.57 18.75 -17.11
C LYS A 109 -11.49 19.12 -15.94
N ASN A 110 -12.30 18.16 -15.49
CA ASN A 110 -13.23 18.35 -14.37
C ASN A 110 -12.55 18.19 -13.00
N ALA A 111 -11.29 17.75 -12.94
CA ALA A 111 -10.56 17.66 -11.70
C ALA A 111 -10.29 19.06 -11.12
N PRO A 112 -10.31 19.23 -9.77
CA PRO A 112 -9.97 20.50 -9.16
C PRO A 112 -8.65 21.06 -9.67
N ALA A 113 -8.58 22.39 -9.83
CA ALA A 113 -7.37 23.09 -10.22
C ALA A 113 -6.24 22.82 -9.21
N VAL A 114 -4.99 22.81 -9.67
CA VAL A 114 -3.83 22.68 -8.80
C VAL A 114 -3.78 23.85 -7.81
N GLY A 115 -3.52 23.59 -6.52
CA GLY A 115 -3.62 24.59 -5.43
C GLY A 115 -5.06 24.89 -4.97
N VAL A 116 -6.03 24.28 -5.66
CA VAL A 116 -7.49 24.20 -5.44
C VAL A 116 -7.97 23.42 -4.20
N GLY A 117 -8.06 23.99 -3.00
CA GLY A 117 -8.67 23.29 -1.85
C GLY A 117 -7.75 22.27 -1.16
N LYS A 118 -8.32 21.33 -0.39
CA LYS A 118 -7.54 20.34 0.39
C LYS A 118 -6.91 19.28 -0.52
N ALA A 119 -5.71 18.82 -0.17
CA ALA A 119 -4.96 17.82 -0.93
C ALA A 119 -5.77 16.53 -1.18
N ASP A 120 -6.55 16.07 -0.21
CA ASP A 120 -7.45 14.91 -0.37
C ASP A 120 -8.48 15.10 -1.49
N SER A 121 -8.99 16.34 -1.65
CA SER A 121 -9.97 16.67 -2.70
C SER A 121 -9.31 16.68 -4.07
N ARG A 122 -8.10 17.26 -4.16
CA ARG A 122 -7.28 17.28 -5.39
C ARG A 122 -6.89 15.88 -5.83
N ASN A 123 -6.42 15.05 -4.90
CA ASN A 123 -5.88 13.72 -5.19
C ASN A 123 -6.98 12.67 -5.46
N ARG A 124 -8.26 12.99 -5.23
CA ARG A 124 -9.38 12.03 -5.39
C ARG A 124 -9.53 11.52 -6.82
N ILE A 125 -9.34 12.38 -7.83
CA ILE A 125 -9.38 11.95 -9.24
C ILE A 125 -8.17 11.08 -9.56
N PHE A 126 -7.00 11.46 -9.05
CA PHE A 126 -5.72 10.79 -9.26
C PHE A 126 -5.41 9.75 -8.16
N ALA A 127 -6.45 9.05 -7.70
CA ALA A 127 -6.36 8.14 -6.58
C ALA A 127 -5.71 6.80 -6.97
N ASN A 128 -6.07 6.23 -8.12
CA ASN A 128 -5.57 4.93 -8.57
C ASN A 128 -4.72 5.08 -9.82
N ALA A 129 -3.63 4.31 -9.89
CA ALA A 129 -2.67 4.37 -10.98
C ALA A 129 -2.26 2.98 -11.45
N GLU A 130 -2.19 2.79 -12.76
CA GLU A 130 -1.57 1.66 -13.44
C GLU A 130 -0.26 2.13 -14.07
N LEU A 131 0.84 1.52 -13.66
CA LEU A 131 2.15 1.64 -14.30
C LEU A 131 2.42 0.38 -15.11
N ARG A 132 2.80 0.57 -16.37
CA ARG A 132 3.39 -0.48 -17.20
C ARG A 132 4.89 -0.28 -17.23
N PHE A 133 5.65 -1.34 -16.98
CA PHE A 133 7.10 -1.26 -16.87
C PHE A 133 7.78 -2.54 -17.36
N ARG A 134 9.06 -2.48 -17.71
CA ARG A 134 9.84 -3.65 -18.15
C ARG A 134 11.31 -3.52 -17.81
N LYS A 135 12.02 -4.63 -17.79
CA LYS A 135 13.48 -4.59 -17.94
C LYS A 135 13.81 -4.18 -19.39
N PRO A 136 14.97 -3.58 -19.68
CA PRO A 136 15.43 -3.40 -21.05
C PRO A 136 15.33 -4.71 -21.83
N GLY A 137 14.61 -4.70 -22.97
CA GLY A 137 14.34 -5.88 -23.80
C GLY A 137 13.39 -6.93 -23.20
N GLY A 138 12.88 -6.71 -21.99
CA GLY A 138 12.01 -7.67 -21.29
C GLY A 138 10.52 -7.50 -21.56
N ARG A 139 9.72 -8.44 -21.04
CA ARG A 139 8.26 -8.36 -21.10
C ARG A 139 7.70 -7.20 -20.28
N ILE A 140 6.58 -6.64 -20.74
CA ILE A 140 5.83 -5.63 -19.99
C ILE A 140 5.16 -6.29 -18.79
N GLN A 141 5.33 -5.66 -17.63
CA GLN A 141 4.69 -5.98 -16.36
C GLN A 141 3.77 -4.83 -15.95
N ILE A 142 2.76 -5.15 -15.14
CA ILE A 142 1.75 -4.20 -14.70
C ILE A 142 1.81 -4.07 -13.17
N TYR A 143 2.00 -2.85 -12.69
CA TYR A 143 1.82 -2.48 -11.30
C TYR A 143 0.58 -1.60 -11.18
N ARG A 144 -0.37 -1.99 -10.32
CA ARG A 144 -1.54 -1.17 -10.00
C ARG A 144 -1.53 -0.78 -8.56
N HIS A 145 -1.76 0.49 -8.30
CA HIS A 145 -2.06 1.05 -6.99
C HIS A 145 -3.53 1.46 -6.94
N ILE A 146 -4.26 1.03 -5.92
CA ILE A 146 -5.65 1.39 -5.68
C ILE A 146 -5.75 2.00 -4.28
N GLN A 147 -6.29 3.21 -4.20
CA GLN A 147 -6.62 3.86 -2.95
C GLN A 147 -7.93 3.30 -2.41
N VAL A 148 -7.90 2.70 -1.24
CA VAL A 148 -9.09 2.15 -0.61
C VAL A 148 -8.90 1.99 0.90
N ASN A 149 -9.98 2.26 1.65
CA ASN A 149 -10.09 1.85 3.04
C ASN A 149 -10.66 0.43 3.11
N LEU A 150 -9.92 -0.47 3.75
CA LEU A 150 -10.21 -1.90 3.81
C LEU A 150 -11.01 -2.32 5.04
N ASP A 151 -11.43 -1.38 5.90
CA ASP A 151 -12.37 -1.72 6.97
C ASP A 151 -13.75 -2.07 6.42
N ASP A 152 -14.48 -2.88 7.18
CA ASP A 152 -15.75 -3.48 6.78
C ASP A 152 -16.83 -2.44 6.48
N LEU A 153 -16.85 -1.30 7.19
CA LEU A 153 -17.84 -0.25 6.95
C LEU A 153 -17.61 0.41 5.59
N HIS A 154 -16.35 0.67 5.24
CA HIS A 154 -16.00 1.26 3.95
C HIS A 154 -16.17 0.26 2.80
N LEU A 155 -15.78 -1.00 2.98
CA LEU A 155 -15.98 -2.05 1.99
C LEU A 155 -17.46 -2.33 1.73
N LYS A 156 -18.31 -2.27 2.76
CA LYS A 156 -19.76 -2.39 2.62
C LYS A 156 -20.35 -1.21 1.84
N LYS A 157 -19.86 0.01 2.10
CA LYS A 157 -20.32 1.23 1.41
C LYS A 157 -19.85 1.27 -0.05
N ASP A 158 -18.64 0.80 -0.32
CA ASP A 158 -18.05 0.76 -1.67
C ASP A 158 -17.42 -0.61 -1.97
N PRO A 159 -18.23 -1.57 -2.47
CA PRO A 159 -17.76 -2.94 -2.75
C PRO A 159 -16.98 -3.09 -4.07
N ARG A 160 -16.70 -2.01 -4.81
CA ARG A 160 -16.07 -2.09 -6.14
C ARG A 160 -14.69 -2.74 -6.09
N VAL A 161 -13.91 -2.47 -5.05
CA VAL A 161 -12.59 -3.11 -4.89
C VAL A 161 -12.72 -4.62 -4.66
N LEU A 162 -13.74 -5.07 -3.92
CA LEU A 162 -13.97 -6.49 -3.68
C LEU A 162 -14.31 -7.20 -4.99
N ARG A 163 -15.20 -6.62 -5.81
CA ARG A 163 -15.50 -7.15 -7.15
C ARG A 163 -14.27 -7.22 -8.04
N HIS A 164 -13.45 -6.16 -8.04
CA HIS A 164 -12.19 -6.13 -8.79
C HIS A 164 -11.25 -7.26 -8.39
N LEU A 165 -11.19 -7.55 -7.09
CA LEU A 165 -10.33 -8.56 -6.50
C LEU A 165 -10.87 -9.98 -6.78
N GLU A 166 -12.18 -10.21 -6.60
CA GLU A 166 -12.82 -11.50 -6.87
C GLU A 166 -12.71 -11.91 -8.35
N ALA A 167 -12.76 -10.95 -9.28
CA ALA A 167 -12.58 -11.23 -10.71
C ALA A 167 -11.18 -11.78 -11.08
N LYS A 168 -10.20 -11.74 -10.17
CA LYS A 168 -8.85 -12.30 -10.41
C LYS A 168 -8.78 -13.81 -10.21
N GLY A 169 -9.75 -14.40 -9.52
CA GLY A 169 -9.68 -15.79 -9.07
C GLY A 169 -8.59 -16.02 -8.02
N PRO A 170 -7.93 -17.19 -8.01
CA PRO A 170 -6.85 -17.50 -7.07
C PRO A 170 -5.67 -16.53 -7.18
N ILE A 171 -5.15 -16.06 -6.04
CA ILE A 171 -4.06 -15.08 -6.00
C ILE A 171 -2.88 -15.52 -5.12
N ALA A 172 -1.69 -15.05 -5.48
CA ALA A 172 -0.59 -14.92 -4.53
C ALA A 172 -0.72 -13.57 -3.79
N GLY A 173 -0.57 -13.60 -2.47
CA GLY A 173 -0.70 -12.44 -1.59
C GLY A 173 0.63 -11.97 -1.03
N MET A 174 0.71 -10.69 -0.70
CA MET A 174 1.73 -10.15 0.20
C MET A 174 1.08 -9.15 1.14
N THR A 175 1.36 -9.26 2.43
CA THR A 175 0.90 -8.27 3.41
C THR A 175 2.04 -7.73 4.25
N LYS A 176 2.05 -6.41 4.39
CA LYS A 176 2.70 -5.66 5.48
C LYS A 176 1.60 -4.81 6.10
N ALA A 177 0.68 -5.46 6.81
CA ALA A 177 -0.57 -4.82 7.20
C ALA A 177 -0.32 -3.81 8.33
N ALA A 178 -0.88 -2.61 8.19
CA ALA A 178 -0.81 -1.61 9.24
C ALA A 178 -1.41 -2.18 10.52
N SER A 179 -0.79 -1.90 11.68
CA SER A 179 -1.33 -2.15 13.03
C SER A 179 -1.99 -3.52 13.27
N TYR A 180 -1.52 -4.60 12.63
CA TYR A 180 -2.14 -5.94 12.74
C TYR A 180 -3.63 -5.96 12.36
N LEU A 181 -4.09 -5.04 11.51
CA LEU A 181 -5.52 -4.79 11.26
C LEU A 181 -6.28 -6.03 10.76
N LEU A 182 -5.64 -6.94 10.01
CA LEU A 182 -6.28 -8.19 9.59
C LEU A 182 -6.69 -9.10 10.75
N SER A 183 -6.17 -8.86 11.96
CA SER A 183 -6.61 -9.57 13.17
C SER A 183 -7.87 -8.97 13.80
N TRP A 184 -8.28 -7.76 13.41
CA TRP A 184 -9.39 -7.03 14.03
C TRP A 184 -10.72 -7.46 13.39
N GLU A 185 -11.82 -7.37 14.14
CA GLU A 185 -13.15 -7.69 13.62
C GLU A 185 -13.64 -6.66 12.61
N SER A 186 -13.17 -5.41 12.67
CA SER A 186 -13.50 -4.37 11.69
C SER A 186 -12.84 -4.56 10.32
N PHE A 187 -12.00 -5.58 10.14
CA PHE A 187 -11.35 -5.93 8.86
C PHE A 187 -11.68 -7.37 8.45
N LYS A 188 -12.76 -7.93 9.00
CA LYS A 188 -13.15 -9.32 8.79
C LYS A 188 -13.41 -9.61 7.32
N THR A 189 -14.06 -8.70 6.59
CA THR A 189 -14.40 -8.88 5.16
C THR A 189 -13.15 -9.10 4.32
N MET A 190 -12.11 -8.28 4.54
CA MET A 190 -10.84 -8.43 3.80
C MET A 190 -10.09 -9.69 4.23
N ARG A 191 -10.07 -10.03 5.52
CA ARG A 191 -9.51 -11.28 6.03
C ARG A 191 -10.17 -12.50 5.37
N GLU A 192 -11.50 -12.52 5.28
CA GLU A 192 -12.27 -13.61 4.67
C GLU A 192 -12.05 -13.69 3.15
N TYR A 193 -12.01 -12.54 2.46
CA TYR A 193 -11.63 -12.48 1.05
C TYR A 193 -10.25 -13.13 0.83
N MET A 194 -9.27 -12.79 1.66
CA MET A 194 -7.93 -13.34 1.54
C MET A 194 -7.91 -14.84 1.82
N ILE A 195 -8.57 -15.32 2.89
CA ILE A 195 -8.66 -16.76 3.20
C ILE A 195 -9.28 -17.54 2.03
N LYS A 196 -10.33 -17.00 1.40
CA LYS A 196 -11.01 -17.62 0.26
C LYS A 196 -10.09 -17.72 -0.97
N ASN A 197 -9.43 -16.61 -1.34
CA ASN A 197 -8.81 -16.46 -2.67
C ASN A 197 -7.29 -16.64 -2.70
N VAL A 198 -6.59 -16.50 -1.57
CA VAL A 198 -5.13 -16.65 -1.54
C VAL A 198 -4.76 -18.14 -1.61
N VAL A 199 -3.79 -18.48 -2.46
CA VAL A 199 -3.18 -19.83 -2.50
C VAL A 199 -1.81 -19.87 -1.85
N TRP A 200 -1.11 -18.74 -1.87
CA TRP A 200 0.21 -18.55 -1.27
C TRP A 200 0.35 -17.10 -0.85
N MET A 201 0.88 -16.83 0.34
CA MET A 201 1.11 -15.48 0.83
C MET A 201 2.40 -15.39 1.64
N ILE A 202 3.11 -14.29 1.41
CA ILE A 202 4.22 -13.85 2.25
C ILE A 202 3.78 -12.68 3.15
N SER A 203 4.08 -12.77 4.45
CA SER A 203 3.74 -11.75 5.43
C SER A 203 4.77 -11.67 6.56
N ASP A 204 4.57 -10.72 7.47
CA ASP A 204 5.07 -10.80 8.85
C ASP A 204 3.91 -11.28 9.76
N ALA A 205 4.02 -11.10 11.08
CA ALA A 205 2.97 -11.45 12.04
C ALA A 205 1.71 -10.56 11.94
N THR A 206 1.63 -9.61 10.98
CA THR A 206 0.41 -8.83 10.70
C THR A 206 -0.51 -9.47 9.67
N GLY A 207 -0.06 -10.55 9.01
CA GLY A 207 -0.86 -11.31 8.05
C GLY A 207 -2.01 -12.11 8.71
N ILE A 208 -2.58 -13.04 7.96
CA ILE A 208 -3.64 -13.93 8.47
C ILE A 208 -3.03 -14.90 9.48
N GLY A 209 -3.40 -14.73 10.75
CA GLY A 209 -2.91 -15.58 11.84
C GLY A 209 -3.37 -17.05 11.76
N PRO A 210 -2.60 -17.99 12.34
CA PRO A 210 -2.90 -19.43 12.33
C PRO A 210 -4.30 -19.77 12.84
N LYS A 211 -4.82 -18.98 13.79
CA LYS A 211 -6.19 -19.08 14.32
C LYS A 211 -7.27 -19.11 13.23
N TRP A 212 -7.07 -18.37 12.14
CA TRP A 212 -8.01 -18.34 11.00
C TRP A 212 -7.53 -19.18 9.82
N GLY A 213 -6.22 -19.18 9.53
CA GLY A 213 -5.70 -19.89 8.37
C GLY A 213 -5.71 -21.41 8.51
N LYS A 214 -5.35 -21.97 9.68
CA LYS A 214 -5.33 -23.44 9.86
C LYS A 214 -6.71 -24.09 9.68
N PRO A 215 -7.80 -23.56 10.27
CA PRO A 215 -9.14 -24.07 9.99
C PRO A 215 -9.54 -23.99 8.51
N ALA A 216 -8.98 -23.04 7.76
CA ALA A 216 -9.22 -22.88 6.33
C ALA A 216 -8.26 -23.71 5.44
N GLY A 217 -7.53 -24.67 6.01
CA GLY A 217 -6.68 -25.59 5.26
C GLY A 217 -5.31 -25.04 4.88
N PHE A 218 -4.85 -23.96 5.52
CA PHE A 218 -3.52 -23.44 5.30
C PHE A 218 -2.48 -24.06 6.25
N GLU A 219 -1.26 -24.10 5.77
CA GLU A 219 -0.06 -24.35 6.55
C GLU A 219 0.88 -23.15 6.52
N TYR A 220 1.78 -23.13 7.49
CA TYR A 220 2.64 -22.00 7.77
C TYR A 220 4.09 -22.46 7.80
N GLU A 221 4.96 -21.62 7.26
CA GLU A 221 6.40 -21.71 7.40
C GLU A 221 6.92 -20.39 7.96
N THR A 222 7.72 -20.47 9.02
CA THR A 222 8.22 -19.27 9.71
C THR A 222 9.73 -19.17 9.60
N TYR A 223 10.21 -17.95 9.39
CA TYR A 223 11.61 -17.57 9.44
C TYR A 223 11.83 -16.49 10.51
N GLY A 224 13.00 -16.51 11.13
CA GLY A 224 13.37 -15.59 12.20
C GLY A 224 12.76 -15.98 13.54
N GLN A 225 12.38 -14.97 14.33
CA GLN A 225 11.84 -15.17 15.68
C GLN A 225 10.68 -14.21 15.94
N PHE A 226 9.67 -14.70 16.65
CA PHE A 226 8.57 -13.88 17.12
C PHE A 226 8.26 -14.23 18.57
N THR A 227 8.45 -13.25 19.47
CA THR A 227 8.13 -13.40 20.91
C THR A 227 6.99 -12.50 21.35
N GLY A 228 6.36 -11.79 20.40
CA GLY A 228 5.20 -10.93 20.60
C GLY A 228 5.26 -9.68 19.74
N PRO A 229 4.14 -8.96 19.60
CA PRO A 229 4.01 -7.84 18.68
C PRO A 229 4.83 -6.63 19.15
N HIS A 230 5.39 -5.86 18.21
CA HIS A 230 6.11 -4.62 18.55
C HIS A 230 5.17 -3.53 19.11
N ILE A 231 3.90 -3.55 18.71
CA ILE A 231 2.87 -2.60 19.14
C ILE A 231 1.66 -3.33 19.74
N GLY A 232 1.01 -2.71 20.73
CA GLY A 232 -0.08 -3.33 21.49
C GLY A 232 -1.29 -3.78 20.64
N ALA A 233 -1.46 -3.20 19.45
CA ALA A 233 -2.48 -3.57 18.48
C ALA A 233 -2.46 -5.07 18.07
N GLY A 234 -1.31 -5.74 18.21
CA GLY A 234 -1.15 -7.17 17.91
C GLY A 234 -1.38 -8.12 19.10
N ASN A 235 -1.68 -7.62 20.30
CA ASN A 235 -1.68 -8.45 21.52
C ASN A 235 -2.64 -9.64 21.44
N GLN A 236 -3.80 -9.46 20.81
CA GLN A 236 -4.82 -10.50 20.65
C GLN A 236 -4.38 -11.73 19.82
N ILE A 237 -3.34 -11.58 18.99
CA ILE A 237 -2.80 -12.67 18.15
C ILE A 237 -1.42 -13.15 18.62
N SER A 238 -0.83 -12.54 19.66
CA SER A 238 0.53 -12.84 20.14
C SER A 238 0.70 -14.32 20.44
N LYS A 239 -0.19 -14.90 21.25
CA LYS A 239 -0.12 -16.31 21.66
C LYS A 239 -0.14 -17.26 20.46
N ASN A 240 -1.02 -17.03 19.50
CA ASN A 240 -1.15 -17.87 18.30
C ASN A 240 0.13 -17.86 17.46
N TRP A 241 0.77 -16.69 17.30
CA TRP A 241 2.03 -16.60 16.58
C TRP A 241 3.21 -17.17 17.36
N GLU A 242 3.29 -16.91 18.67
CA GLU A 242 4.34 -17.50 19.51
C GLU A 242 4.31 -19.03 19.47
N GLU A 243 3.11 -19.62 19.52
CA GLU A 243 2.93 -21.07 19.38
C GLU A 243 3.35 -21.57 17.98
N GLU A 244 2.95 -20.87 16.91
CA GLU A 244 3.34 -21.25 15.55
C GLU A 244 4.87 -21.22 15.37
N PHE A 245 5.52 -20.12 15.75
CA PHE A 245 6.98 -20.00 15.64
C PHE A 245 7.73 -21.03 16.49
N LYS A 246 7.21 -21.42 17.67
CA LYS A 246 7.79 -22.49 18.49
C LYS A 246 7.63 -23.87 17.85
N SER A 247 6.57 -24.09 17.09
CA SER A 247 6.28 -25.38 16.44
C SER A 247 7.11 -25.62 15.17
N GLN A 248 7.70 -24.57 14.61
CA GLN A 248 8.43 -24.62 13.35
C GLN A 248 9.94 -24.79 13.57
N PRO A 249 10.65 -25.42 12.62
CA PRO A 249 12.11 -25.40 12.60
C PRO A 249 12.66 -23.97 12.64
N LYS A 250 13.75 -23.77 13.38
CA LYS A 250 14.44 -22.48 13.41
C LYS A 250 15.10 -22.24 12.05
N ARG A 251 14.66 -21.17 11.37
CA ARG A 251 15.24 -20.70 10.11
C ARG A 251 15.72 -19.26 10.30
N GLN A 252 16.92 -18.94 9.87
CA GLN A 252 17.42 -17.57 9.93
C GLN A 252 16.81 -16.71 8.82
N ILE A 253 16.73 -15.40 9.06
CA ILE A 253 16.38 -14.42 8.05
C ILE A 253 17.35 -13.23 8.13
N PRO A 254 18.17 -12.99 7.08
CA PRO A 254 19.21 -11.97 7.13
C PRO A 254 18.72 -10.56 6.79
N PHE A 255 17.41 -10.38 6.61
CA PHE A 255 16.80 -9.12 6.21
C PHE A 255 15.53 -8.82 7.01
N ARG A 256 15.14 -7.53 7.01
CA ARG A 256 13.88 -7.07 7.60
C ARG A 256 12.73 -7.29 6.61
N PHE A 257 11.60 -7.75 7.11
CA PHE A 257 10.33 -7.76 6.39
C PHE A 257 9.22 -7.27 7.33
N GLY A 258 8.60 -6.14 7.03
CA GLY A 258 7.53 -5.59 7.87
C GLY A 258 8.00 -5.24 9.29
N TYR A 259 7.14 -5.44 10.29
CA TYR A 259 7.46 -5.12 11.68
C TYR A 259 8.49 -6.07 12.30
N TYR A 260 9.27 -5.56 13.25
CA TYR A 260 9.97 -6.40 14.22
C TYR A 260 8.99 -6.97 15.26
N ASP A 261 9.45 -7.98 16.00
CA ASP A 261 8.79 -8.39 17.24
C ASP A 261 9.14 -7.43 18.41
N LYS A 262 8.55 -7.62 19.59
CA LYS A 262 8.80 -6.77 20.78
C LYS A 262 10.26 -6.72 21.27
N LYS A 263 11.12 -7.64 20.82
CA LYS A 263 12.56 -7.69 21.13
C LYS A 263 13.44 -7.20 19.97
N GLY A 264 12.85 -6.65 18.91
CA GLY A 264 13.58 -6.17 17.74
C GLY A 264 13.90 -7.25 16.70
N ALA A 265 13.49 -8.50 16.91
CA ALA A 265 13.82 -9.61 16.03
C ALA A 265 13.10 -9.49 14.67
N ASN A 266 13.79 -9.93 13.60
CA ASN A 266 13.20 -10.10 12.28
C ASN A 266 12.35 -11.36 12.24
N HIS A 267 11.26 -11.32 11.48
CA HIS A 267 10.49 -12.50 11.17
C HIS A 267 9.82 -12.40 9.80
N LEU A 268 9.49 -13.55 9.24
CA LEU A 268 8.73 -13.72 8.02
C LEU A 268 7.86 -14.95 8.16
N VAL A 269 6.68 -14.88 7.57
CA VAL A 269 5.72 -15.96 7.50
C VAL A 269 5.38 -16.22 6.04
N ILE A 270 5.43 -17.49 5.64
CA ILE A 270 4.83 -17.98 4.42
C ILE A 270 3.59 -18.78 4.82
N MET A 271 2.46 -18.46 4.21
CA MET A 271 1.19 -19.16 4.35
C MET A 271 0.82 -19.76 3.00
N ARG A 272 0.48 -21.04 2.94
CA ARG A 272 0.08 -21.71 1.68
C ARG A 272 -1.04 -22.72 1.92
N LYS A 273 -1.93 -22.89 0.93
CA LYS A 273 -2.95 -23.95 1.00
C LYS A 273 -2.24 -25.31 0.99
N LYS A 274 -2.70 -26.23 1.84
CA LYS A 274 -2.26 -27.63 1.78
C LYS A 274 -2.63 -28.20 0.41
N ALA A 275 -1.71 -28.98 -0.16
CA ALA A 275 -1.95 -29.76 -1.36
C ALA A 275 -2.95 -30.89 -1.08
#